data_AF-A0AAI8X1U1-F1
#
_entry.id   AF-A0AAI8X1U1-F1
#
_cell.length_a   1.000
_cell.length_b   1.000
_cell.length_c   1.000
_cell.angle_alpha   90.00
_cell.angle_beta   90.00
_cell.angle_gamma   90.00
#
_symmetry.space_group_name_H-M   'P 1'
#
loop_
_entity.id
_entity.type
_entity.pdbx_description
1 polymer ?
#
loop_
_entity_poly.entity_id
_entity_poly.type
_entity_poly.pdbx_seq_one_letter_code
_entity_poly.pdbx_strand_id
1 'polypeptide(L)'
;MGDVLHVTVYILAGLAAVEAGALAVLWRRLVHSRAELEELRQRTDARNWLLAGGREAVKTVWNTANLVRKEGFGAAVRSSIEELADWAEVERPDLARVTPDGRVVILFTDIEESTALNERIGDRAWVKLISSHDKLVSDLVRRQSGHVVKSQGDGFMVAFARPEQAVRCGIELQRALRRNANRKRHEEIRVRIGIHMGRSVRRGDDLFGRNVAMAARVAAQAAGGEILVSQPVRDALSRSDGIRFDDGREVELKGFSGTYRLFAVLASPDPG
;
A
#
# COMPACT_ATOMS: atom_id res chain seq x y z
N MET A 1 27.66 52.73 -61.48
CA MET A 1 26.51 52.46 -60.58
C MET A 1 26.20 50.97 -60.40
N GLY A 2 26.70 50.06 -61.27
CA GLY A 2 26.48 48.60 -61.14
C GLY A 2 27.34 47.88 -60.08
N ASP A 3 28.61 48.27 -59.89
CA ASP A 3 29.51 47.57 -58.96
C ASP A 3 29.14 47.72 -57.49
N VAL A 4 28.67 48.90 -57.07
CA VAL A 4 28.22 49.16 -55.70
C VAL A 4 26.98 48.33 -55.37
N LEU A 5 26.13 48.06 -56.36
CA LEU A 5 24.91 47.28 -56.21
C LEU A 5 25.24 45.80 -56.00
N HIS A 6 26.21 45.26 -56.74
CA HIS A 6 26.69 43.89 -56.54
C HIS A 6 27.34 43.70 -55.17
N VAL A 7 28.23 44.61 -54.74
CA VAL A 7 28.87 44.53 -53.42
C VAL A 7 27.82 44.57 -52.30
N THR A 8 26.81 45.43 -52.41
CA THR A 8 25.74 45.54 -51.41
C THR A 8 24.89 44.26 -51.33
N VAL A 9 24.60 43.64 -52.48
CA VAL A 9 23.88 42.36 -52.55
C VAL A 9 24.69 41.22 -51.90
N TYR A 10 26.00 41.16 -52.13
CA TYR A 10 26.86 40.15 -51.50
C TYR A 10 26.97 40.34 -49.97
N ILE A 11 27.03 41.59 -49.50
CA ILE A 11 27.05 41.89 -48.06
C ILE A 11 25.72 41.47 -47.40
N LEU A 12 24.58 41.80 -48.02
CA LEU A 12 23.26 41.40 -47.52
C LEU A 12 23.07 39.88 -47.54
N ALA A 13 23.54 39.19 -48.58
CA ALA A 13 23.51 37.73 -48.66
C ALA A 13 24.37 37.08 -47.57
N GLY A 14 25.55 37.65 -47.29
CA GLY A 14 26.43 37.20 -46.20
C GLY A 14 25.78 37.37 -44.83
N LEU A 15 25.14 38.52 -44.58
CA LEU A 15 24.45 38.77 -43.31
C LEU A 15 23.29 37.80 -43.09
N ALA A 16 22.47 37.57 -44.13
CA ALA A 16 21.35 36.62 -44.08
C ALA A 16 21.82 35.17 -43.80
N ALA A 17 22.98 34.77 -44.35
CA ALA A 17 23.55 33.45 -44.10
C ALA A 17 24.01 33.28 -42.64
N VAL A 18 24.57 34.34 -42.03
CA VAL A 18 24.97 34.34 -40.61
C VAL A 18 23.75 34.26 -39.69
N GLU A 19 22.69 35.04 -39.97
CA GLU A 19 21.44 34.99 -39.21
C GLU A 19 20.75 33.62 -39.32
N ALA A 20 20.71 33.03 -40.51
CA ALA A 20 20.18 31.68 -40.72
C ALA A 20 20.99 30.62 -39.94
N GLY A 21 22.32 30.75 -39.91
CA GLY A 21 23.18 29.90 -39.10
C GLY A 21 22.91 30.02 -37.60
N ALA A 22 22.75 31.25 -37.10
CA ALA A 22 22.43 31.51 -35.69
C ALA A 22 21.05 30.95 -35.31
N LEU A 23 20.03 31.13 -36.17
CA LEU A 23 18.70 30.56 -35.98
C LEU A 23 18.72 29.03 -35.98
N ALA A 24 19.52 28.40 -36.85
CA ALA A 24 19.65 26.94 -36.88
C ALA A 24 20.32 26.38 -35.61
N VAL A 25 21.32 27.08 -35.07
CA VAL A 25 21.98 26.71 -33.80
C VAL A 25 21.02 26.87 -32.62
N LEU A 26 20.28 27.97 -32.56
CA LEU A 26 19.26 28.21 -31.52
C LEU A 26 18.13 27.18 -31.60
N TRP A 27 17.65 26.87 -32.81
CA TRP A 27 16.62 25.85 -33.02
C TRP A 27 17.11 24.46 -32.59
N ARG A 28 18.35 24.08 -32.92
CA ARG A 28 18.95 22.83 -32.44
C ARG A 28 19.06 22.77 -30.91
N ARG A 29 19.51 23.85 -30.26
CA ARG A 29 19.55 23.92 -28.79
C ARG A 29 18.16 23.82 -28.17
N LEU A 30 17.16 24.43 -28.81
CA LEU A 30 15.78 24.44 -28.31
C LEU A 30 15.11 23.08 -28.48
N VAL A 31 15.38 22.37 -29.58
CA VAL A 31 14.95 20.97 -29.77
C VAL A 31 15.62 20.06 -28.76
N HIS A 32 16.93 20.23 -28.50
CA HIS A 32 17.64 19.40 -27.54
C HIS A 32 17.16 19.63 -26.09
N SER A 33 16.92 20.89 -25.71
CA SER A 33 16.38 21.24 -24.39
C SER A 33 14.92 20.80 -24.22
N ARG A 34 14.12 20.79 -25.29
CA ARG A 34 12.76 20.22 -25.26
C ARG A 34 12.77 18.71 -25.07
N ALA A 35 13.74 17.99 -25.65
CA ALA A 35 13.91 16.55 -25.41
C ALA A 35 14.26 16.25 -23.94
N GLU A 36 15.10 17.07 -23.29
CA GLU A 36 15.39 16.94 -21.85
C GLU A 36 14.16 17.24 -20.98
N LEU A 37 13.34 18.22 -21.36
CA LEU A 37 12.07 18.51 -20.68
C LEU A 37 11.04 17.39 -20.87
N GLU A 38 11.02 16.74 -22.02
CA GLU A 38 10.20 15.55 -22.29
C GLU A 38 10.70 14.33 -21.53
N GLU A 39 12.01 14.17 -21.33
CA GLU A 39 12.58 13.11 -20.50
C GLU A 39 12.27 13.34 -19.00
N LEU A 40 12.36 14.59 -18.53
CA LEU A 40 11.97 14.96 -17.15
C LEU A 40 10.46 14.86 -16.93
N ARG A 41 9.64 15.23 -17.92
CA ARG A 41 8.20 14.95 -17.92
C ARG A 41 7.92 13.47 -17.92
N GLN A 42 8.59 12.66 -18.75
CA GLN A 42 8.45 11.20 -18.75
C GLN A 42 8.88 10.57 -17.43
N ARG A 43 9.92 11.07 -16.75
CA ARG A 43 10.28 10.60 -15.40
C ARG A 43 9.25 10.99 -14.34
N THR A 44 8.66 12.17 -14.46
CA THR A 44 7.61 12.65 -13.54
C THR A 44 6.29 11.92 -13.79
N ASP A 45 5.96 11.65 -15.05
CA ASP A 45 4.81 10.87 -15.48
C ASP A 45 5.00 9.39 -15.19
N ALA A 46 6.21 8.81 -15.30
CA ALA A 46 6.49 7.45 -14.85
C ALA A 46 6.36 7.32 -13.33
N ARG A 47 6.80 8.33 -12.57
CA ARG A 47 6.64 8.38 -11.11
C ARG A 47 5.17 8.59 -10.71
N ASN A 48 4.41 9.41 -11.43
CA ASN A 48 2.97 9.58 -11.26
C ASN A 48 2.18 8.35 -11.76
N TRP A 49 2.65 7.64 -12.78
CA TRP A 49 2.05 6.42 -13.33
C TRP A 49 2.21 5.25 -12.35
N LEU A 50 3.34 5.19 -11.64
CA LEU A 50 3.54 4.30 -10.49
C LEU A 50 2.63 4.62 -9.29
N LEU A 51 2.20 5.88 -9.15
CA LEU A 51 1.37 6.34 -8.02
C LEU A 51 -0.14 6.40 -8.33
N ALA A 52 -0.56 6.44 -9.61
CA ALA A 52 -1.93 6.72 -10.00
C ALA A 52 -2.68 5.57 -10.71
N GLY A 53 -2.05 4.43 -11.05
CA GLY A 53 -2.69 3.44 -11.94
C GLY A 53 -2.39 1.96 -11.69
N GLY A 54 -3.30 1.30 -10.98
CA GLY A 54 -3.80 -0.07 -11.26
C GLY A 54 -2.90 -1.17 -11.85
N ARG A 55 -2.67 -2.21 -11.03
CA ARG A 55 -2.59 -3.66 -11.34
C ARG A 55 -1.58 -4.23 -12.35
N GLU A 56 -0.94 -3.46 -13.22
CA GLU A 56 0.00 -4.02 -14.23
C GLU A 56 1.49 -3.80 -13.87
N ALA A 57 1.86 -2.69 -13.23
CA ALA A 57 3.26 -2.36 -12.95
C ALA A 57 3.93 -3.25 -11.89
N VAL A 58 3.15 -3.95 -11.06
CA VAL A 58 3.68 -4.85 -10.02
C VAL A 58 4.33 -6.10 -10.61
N LYS A 59 3.94 -6.54 -11.81
CA LYS A 59 4.45 -7.80 -12.40
C LYS A 59 5.89 -7.71 -12.89
N THR A 60 6.32 -6.56 -13.40
CA THR A 60 7.64 -6.43 -14.05
C THR A 60 8.78 -6.22 -13.04
N VAL A 61 8.49 -5.67 -11.86
CA VAL A 61 9.48 -5.45 -10.80
C VAL A 61 9.75 -6.72 -9.98
N TRP A 62 8.74 -7.59 -9.82
CA TRP A 62 8.85 -8.84 -9.05
C TRP A 62 9.90 -9.82 -9.62
N ASN A 63 10.08 -9.85 -10.95
CA ASN A 63 11.05 -10.75 -11.58
C ASN A 63 12.52 -10.29 -11.47
N THR A 64 12.78 -9.01 -11.15
CA THR A 64 14.14 -8.44 -11.15
C THR A 64 14.72 -8.26 -9.74
N ALA A 65 13.88 -8.24 -8.70
CA ALA A 65 14.34 -7.97 -7.34
C ALA A 65 14.83 -9.21 -6.56
N ASN A 66 14.51 -10.43 -7.00
CA ASN A 66 14.85 -11.66 -6.25
C ASN A 66 16.14 -12.38 -6.68
N LEU A 67 17.03 -11.76 -7.47
CA LEU A 67 18.23 -12.46 -7.96
C LEU A 67 19.59 -11.84 -7.63
N VAL A 68 19.68 -10.65 -7.05
CA VAL A 68 20.98 -10.05 -6.67
C VAL A 68 20.74 -9.15 -5.46
N ARG A 69 21.22 -9.43 -4.25
CA ARG A 69 22.63 -9.61 -3.91
C ARG A 69 22.80 -10.34 -2.58
N LYS A 70 23.47 -11.49 -2.64
CA LYS A 70 24.25 -12.11 -1.56
C LYS A 70 25.04 -11.05 -0.78
N GLU A 71 24.79 -10.95 0.52
CA GLU A 71 25.77 -11.19 1.58
C GLU A 71 25.00 -11.58 2.86
N GLY A 72 25.60 -12.48 3.63
CA GLY A 72 24.92 -13.39 4.53
C GLY A 72 24.40 -12.77 5.84
N PHE A 73 23.27 -13.30 6.30
CA PHE A 73 22.95 -13.76 7.65
C PHE A 73 21.46 -14.15 7.62
N GLY A 74 21.06 -15.22 8.32
CA GLY A 74 19.76 -15.90 8.20
C GLY A 74 18.55 -14.97 7.96
N ALA A 75 18.12 -14.88 6.71
CA ALA A 75 17.00 -14.04 6.31
C ALA A 75 15.71 -14.83 6.50
N ALA A 76 15.03 -14.61 7.62
CA ALA A 76 13.62 -14.95 7.73
C ALA A 76 12.88 -14.24 6.58
N VAL A 77 12.14 -15.00 5.77
CA VAL A 77 11.22 -14.44 4.76
C VAL A 77 10.25 -13.54 5.51
N ARG A 78 10.31 -12.23 5.25
CA ARG A 78 9.44 -11.25 5.90
C ARG A 78 8.01 -11.40 5.38
N SER A 79 7.04 -11.18 6.25
CA SER A 79 5.62 -11.17 5.83
C SER A 79 5.25 -9.85 5.14
N SER A 80 4.22 -9.87 4.30
CA SER A 80 3.67 -8.67 3.64
C SER A 80 3.27 -7.58 4.62
N ILE A 81 2.81 -7.95 5.83
CA ILE A 81 2.52 -7.00 6.91
C ILE A 81 3.78 -6.28 7.39
N GLU A 82 4.91 -6.99 7.54
CA GLU A 82 6.17 -6.38 7.96
C GLU A 82 6.72 -5.42 6.91
N GLU A 83 6.64 -5.79 5.62
CA GLU A 83 7.05 -4.89 4.52
C GLU A 83 6.21 -3.61 4.47
N LEU A 84 4.89 -3.72 4.69
CA LEU A 84 4.00 -2.56 4.74
C LEU A 84 4.27 -1.67 5.96
N ALA A 85 4.57 -2.27 7.12
CA ALA A 85 4.89 -1.53 8.34
C ALA A 85 6.19 -0.74 8.19
N ASP A 86 7.25 -1.37 7.68
CA ASP A 86 8.54 -0.75 7.42
C ASP A 86 8.40 0.41 6.41
N TRP A 87 7.62 0.21 5.34
CA TRP A 87 7.33 1.29 4.37
C TRP A 87 6.59 2.46 5.02
N ALA A 88 5.57 2.20 5.84
CA ALA A 88 4.75 3.24 6.44
C ALA A 88 5.53 4.06 7.49
N GLU A 89 6.51 3.45 8.16
CA GLU A 89 7.42 4.16 9.07
C GLU A 89 8.28 5.19 8.33
N VAL A 90 8.73 4.86 7.12
CA VAL A 90 9.56 5.73 6.27
C VAL A 90 8.72 6.78 5.54
N GLU A 91 7.68 6.35 4.83
CA GLU A 91 6.90 7.22 3.93
C GLU A 91 5.91 8.11 4.69
N ARG A 92 5.44 7.67 5.87
CA ARG A 92 4.45 8.37 6.71
C ARG A 92 3.23 8.86 5.90
N PRO A 93 2.47 7.94 5.29
CA PRO A 93 1.39 8.29 4.39
C PRO A 93 0.25 9.02 5.11
N ASP A 94 -0.45 9.89 4.38
CA ASP A 94 -1.72 10.44 4.85
C ASP A 94 -2.76 9.31 4.94
N LEU A 95 -3.30 9.07 6.13
CA LEU A 95 -4.26 8.00 6.37
C LEU A 95 -5.67 8.34 5.87
N ALA A 96 -5.92 9.54 5.32
CA ALA A 96 -7.18 10.03 4.72
C ALA A 96 -8.45 9.96 5.62
N ARG A 97 -8.37 9.27 6.76
CA ARG A 97 -9.47 8.90 7.68
C ARG A 97 -9.15 9.30 9.12
N VAL A 98 -8.21 10.21 9.32
CA VAL A 98 -7.93 10.80 10.63
C VAL A 98 -9.14 11.63 11.05
N THR A 99 -9.67 11.33 12.23
CA THR A 99 -10.78 12.07 12.83
C THR A 99 -10.37 13.48 13.24
N PRO A 100 -11.31 14.43 13.43
CA PRO A 100 -10.98 15.80 13.85
C PRO A 100 -10.18 15.88 15.16
N ASP A 101 -10.35 14.90 16.05
CA ASP A 101 -9.60 14.80 17.30
C ASP A 101 -8.28 14.01 17.18
N GLY A 102 -7.84 13.76 15.95
CA GLY A 102 -6.55 13.17 15.62
C GLY A 102 -6.48 11.66 15.81
N ARG A 103 -7.60 10.95 16.03
CA ARG A 103 -7.58 9.48 16.14
C ARG A 103 -7.71 8.81 14.78
N VAL A 104 -7.09 7.65 14.65
CA VAL A 104 -7.21 6.78 13.49
C VAL A 104 -7.20 5.32 13.95
N VAL A 105 -7.91 4.49 13.19
CA VAL A 105 -7.91 3.04 13.37
C VAL A 105 -7.19 2.43 12.19
N ILE A 106 -6.19 1.60 12.46
CA ILE A 106 -5.36 0.95 11.47
C ILE A 106 -5.65 -0.54 11.53
N LEU A 107 -5.93 -1.11 10.36
CA LEU A 107 -6.17 -2.53 10.16
C LEU A 107 -5.10 -3.06 9.20
N PHE A 108 -4.48 -4.17 9.59
CA PHE A 108 -3.60 -4.95 8.73
C PHE A 108 -4.23 -6.30 8.42
N THR A 109 -4.06 -6.77 7.19
CA THR A 109 -4.39 -8.15 6.80
C THR A 109 -3.27 -8.76 5.98
N ASP A 110 -3.12 -10.07 6.03
CA ASP A 110 -2.38 -10.88 5.04
C ASP A 110 -2.90 -12.31 4.99
N ILE A 111 -2.51 -13.06 3.95
CA ILE A 111 -2.86 -14.47 3.80
C ILE A 111 -1.83 -15.30 4.58
N GLU A 112 -2.33 -16.18 5.44
CA GLU A 112 -1.50 -17.13 6.17
C GLU A 112 -0.78 -18.08 5.18
N GLU A 113 0.53 -18.26 5.37
CA GLU A 113 1.36 -19.14 4.55
C GLU A 113 1.29 -18.86 3.03
N SER A 114 1.13 -17.58 2.65
CA SER A 114 0.97 -17.15 1.25
C SER A 114 2.06 -17.64 0.31
N THR A 115 3.33 -17.67 0.75
CA THR A 115 4.44 -18.21 -0.05
C THR A 115 4.27 -19.69 -0.35
N ALA A 116 3.92 -20.51 0.65
CA ALA A 116 3.69 -21.94 0.47
C ALA A 116 2.46 -22.21 -0.41
N LEU A 117 1.42 -21.37 -0.27
CA LEU A 117 0.25 -21.43 -1.14
C LEU A 117 0.63 -21.11 -2.60
N ASN A 118 1.45 -20.09 -2.85
CA ASN A 118 1.92 -19.74 -4.19
C ASN A 118 2.70 -20.91 -4.83
N GLU A 119 3.66 -21.49 -4.11
CA GLU A 119 4.43 -22.65 -4.58
C GLU A 119 3.52 -23.83 -4.96
N ARG A 120 2.46 -24.06 -4.18
CA ARG A 120 1.52 -25.17 -4.42
C ARG A 120 0.65 -24.97 -5.67
N ILE A 121 0.19 -23.75 -5.94
CA ILE A 121 -0.80 -23.48 -7.01
C ILE A 121 -0.17 -22.90 -8.28
N GLY A 122 1.08 -22.43 -8.18
CA GLY A 122 1.84 -21.77 -9.23
C GLY A 122 1.39 -20.32 -9.50
N ASP A 123 2.32 -19.54 -10.05
CA ASP A 123 2.19 -18.08 -10.22
C ASP A 123 0.92 -17.66 -10.98
N ARG A 124 0.52 -18.43 -12.01
CA ARG A 124 -0.67 -18.08 -12.82
C ARG A 124 -1.96 -18.18 -12.01
N ALA A 125 -2.09 -19.18 -11.14
CA ALA A 125 -3.24 -19.33 -10.27
C ALA A 125 -3.20 -18.31 -9.13
N TRP A 126 -2.00 -18.05 -8.59
CA TRP A 126 -1.76 -17.04 -7.57
C TRP A 126 -2.17 -15.63 -8.01
N VAL A 127 -1.78 -15.19 -9.20
CA VAL A 127 -2.18 -13.87 -9.74
C VAL A 127 -3.71 -13.73 -9.81
N LYS A 128 -4.42 -14.79 -10.19
CA LYS A 128 -5.89 -14.79 -10.22
C LYS A 128 -6.49 -14.72 -8.81
N LEU A 129 -5.92 -15.49 -7.88
CA LEU A 129 -6.34 -15.52 -6.48
C LEU A 129 -6.18 -14.13 -5.84
N ILE A 130 -5.00 -13.52 -5.97
CA ILE A 130 -4.70 -12.18 -5.43
C ILE A 130 -5.58 -11.11 -6.07
N SER A 131 -5.83 -11.18 -7.38
CA SER A 131 -6.73 -10.23 -8.05
C SER A 131 -8.17 -10.32 -7.52
N SER A 132 -8.67 -11.53 -7.24
CA SER A 132 -10.00 -11.74 -6.64
C SER A 132 -10.03 -11.26 -5.20
N HIS A 133 -8.96 -11.55 -4.45
CA HIS A 133 -8.80 -11.15 -3.04
C HIS A 133 -8.74 -9.62 -2.89
N ASP A 134 -7.91 -8.93 -3.69
CA ASP A 134 -7.82 -7.47 -3.75
C ASP A 134 -9.18 -6.81 -3.99
N LYS A 135 -9.92 -7.33 -4.98
CA LYS A 135 -11.26 -6.82 -5.28
C LYS A 135 -12.21 -7.00 -4.08
N LEU A 136 -12.18 -8.17 -3.45
CA LEU A 136 -13.01 -8.46 -2.28
C LEU A 136 -12.70 -7.52 -1.11
N VAL A 137 -11.42 -7.36 -0.77
CA VAL A 137 -10.96 -6.48 0.31
C VAL A 137 -11.35 -5.04 0.00
N SER A 138 -11.00 -4.53 -1.18
CA SER A 138 -11.31 -3.17 -1.60
C SER A 138 -12.81 -2.85 -1.54
N ASP A 139 -13.68 -3.77 -1.99
CA ASP A 139 -15.12 -3.59 -1.96
C ASP A 139 -15.66 -3.57 -0.52
N LEU A 140 -15.13 -4.40 0.39
CA LEU A 140 -15.52 -4.43 1.80
C LEU A 140 -15.03 -3.21 2.57
N VAL A 141 -13.79 -2.78 2.34
CA VAL A 141 -13.22 -1.57 2.92
C VAL A 141 -14.06 -0.36 2.54
N ARG A 142 -14.41 -0.21 1.24
CA ARG A 142 -15.27 0.89 0.77
C ARG A 142 -16.65 0.86 1.43
N ARG A 143 -17.27 -0.32 1.58
CA ARG A 143 -18.58 -0.48 2.25
C ARG A 143 -18.56 0.00 3.70
N GLN A 144 -17.44 -0.16 4.40
CA GLN A 144 -17.27 0.30 5.78
C GLN A 144 -16.63 1.69 5.87
N SER A 145 -16.62 2.46 4.77
CA SER A 145 -16.03 3.81 4.71
C SER A 145 -14.55 3.88 5.08
N GLY A 146 -13.81 2.78 4.91
CA GLY A 146 -12.37 2.75 5.08
C GLY A 146 -11.61 3.36 3.89
N HIS A 147 -10.28 3.35 4.00
CA HIS A 147 -9.36 3.73 2.95
C HIS A 147 -8.18 2.76 2.93
N VAL A 148 -7.95 2.12 1.77
CA VAL A 148 -6.74 1.30 1.58
C VAL A 148 -5.57 2.26 1.39
N VAL A 149 -4.67 2.27 2.38
CA VAL A 149 -3.47 3.12 2.36
C VAL A 149 -2.44 2.54 1.40
N LYS A 150 -2.22 1.22 1.51
CA LYS A 150 -1.33 0.47 0.61
C LYS A 150 -1.66 -1.02 0.62
N SER A 151 -1.35 -1.68 -0.48
CA SER A 151 -1.33 -3.15 -0.62
C SER A 151 0.07 -3.60 -1.01
N GLN A 152 0.52 -4.73 -0.47
CA GLN A 152 1.79 -5.36 -0.81
C GLN A 152 1.55 -6.87 -0.93
N GLY A 153 1.65 -7.41 -2.15
CA GLY A 153 1.35 -8.83 -2.41
C GLY A 153 -0.08 -9.20 -1.99
N ASP A 154 -0.18 -10.02 -0.95
CA ASP A 154 -1.41 -10.48 -0.29
C ASP A 154 -1.82 -9.65 0.94
N GLY A 155 -0.97 -8.70 1.36
CA GLY A 155 -1.17 -7.88 2.54
C GLY A 155 -1.79 -6.51 2.24
N PHE A 156 -2.59 -6.00 3.19
CA PHE A 156 -3.23 -4.69 3.11
C PHE A 156 -3.02 -3.88 4.40
N MET A 157 -2.75 -2.59 4.24
CA MET A 157 -2.83 -1.58 5.28
C MET A 157 -4.04 -0.69 5.01
N VAL A 158 -4.98 -0.65 5.96
CA VAL A 158 -6.25 0.04 5.81
C VAL A 158 -6.48 0.98 6.99
N ALA A 159 -6.94 2.20 6.70
CA ALA A 159 -7.31 3.19 7.69
C ALA A 159 -8.84 3.35 7.78
N PHE A 160 -9.34 3.47 9.02
CA PHE A 160 -10.72 3.77 9.34
C PHE A 160 -10.80 4.92 10.35
N ALA A 161 -11.90 5.66 10.31
CA ALA A 161 -12.15 6.72 11.28
C ALA A 161 -12.65 6.16 12.62
N ARG A 162 -13.38 5.04 12.59
CA ARG A 162 -14.07 4.49 13.77
C ARG A 162 -13.76 2.99 13.95
N PRO A 163 -13.56 2.50 15.19
CA PRO A 163 -13.14 1.12 15.44
C PRO A 163 -14.18 0.08 14.99
N GLU A 164 -15.46 0.41 15.09
CA GLU A 164 -16.55 -0.47 14.65
C GLU A 164 -16.53 -0.72 13.15
N GLN A 165 -16.07 0.25 12.35
CA GLN A 165 -15.95 0.11 10.89
C GLN A 165 -14.87 -0.90 10.55
N ALA A 166 -13.71 -0.81 11.21
CA ALA A 166 -12.60 -1.73 11.02
C ALA A 166 -12.99 -3.17 11.44
N VAL A 167 -13.60 -3.33 12.61
CA VAL A 167 -14.03 -4.64 13.11
C VAL A 167 -15.11 -5.25 12.22
N ARG A 168 -16.13 -4.48 11.82
CA ARG A 168 -17.16 -4.95 10.87
C ARG A 168 -16.57 -5.32 9.51
N CYS A 169 -15.58 -4.57 9.03
CA CYS A 169 -14.86 -4.92 7.80
C CYS A 169 -14.16 -6.26 7.93
N GLY A 170 -13.45 -6.50 9.04
CA GLY A 170 -12.79 -7.77 9.32
C GLY A 170 -13.79 -8.94 9.40
N ILE A 171 -14.90 -8.77 10.12
CA ILE A 171 -15.96 -9.79 10.24
C ILE A 171 -16.52 -10.16 8.87
N GLU A 172 -16.86 -9.17 8.04
CA GLU A 172 -17.40 -9.43 6.70
C GLU A 172 -16.37 -10.05 5.75
N LEU A 173 -15.08 -9.71 5.90
CA LEU A 173 -14.00 -10.33 5.15
C LEU A 173 -13.88 -11.81 5.52
N GLN A 174 -13.78 -12.15 6.81
CA GLN A 174 -13.70 -13.55 7.24
C GLN A 174 -14.94 -14.36 6.81
N ARG A 175 -16.15 -13.78 6.93
CA ARG A 175 -17.38 -14.41 6.43
C ARG A 175 -17.36 -14.64 4.93
N ALA A 176 -16.89 -13.67 4.14
CA ALA A 176 -16.80 -13.80 2.69
C ALA A 176 -15.81 -14.89 2.27
N LEU A 177 -14.65 -14.95 2.93
CA LEU A 177 -13.64 -15.98 2.70
C LEU A 177 -14.18 -17.39 3.02
N ARG A 178 -14.81 -17.55 4.18
CA ARG A 178 -15.47 -18.82 4.57
C ARG A 178 -16.54 -19.26 3.56
N ARG A 179 -17.38 -18.33 3.09
CA ARG A 179 -18.38 -18.61 2.04
C ARG A 179 -17.76 -19.03 0.71
N ASN A 180 -16.63 -18.42 0.34
CA ASN A 180 -15.93 -18.77 -0.90
C ASN A 180 -15.28 -20.16 -0.82
N ALA A 181 -14.70 -20.51 0.32
CA ALA A 181 -14.15 -21.84 0.60
C ALA A 181 -15.24 -22.92 0.54
N ASN A 182 -16.38 -22.70 1.23
CA ASN A 182 -17.50 -23.66 1.25
C ASN A 182 -18.09 -23.93 -0.14
N ARG A 183 -18.04 -22.94 -1.04
CA ARG A 183 -18.55 -23.05 -2.41
C ARG A 183 -17.51 -23.58 -3.40
N LYS A 184 -16.30 -23.94 -2.94
CA LYS A 184 -15.13 -24.30 -3.77
C LYS A 184 -14.90 -23.31 -4.92
N ARG A 185 -15.21 -22.02 -4.70
CA ARG A 185 -15.07 -20.98 -5.73
C ARG A 185 -13.60 -20.62 -5.95
N HIS A 186 -12.81 -20.72 -4.88
CA HIS A 186 -11.39 -20.46 -4.83
C HIS A 186 -10.74 -21.45 -3.87
N GLU A 187 -9.41 -21.54 -3.92
CA GLU A 187 -8.61 -22.22 -2.89
C GLU A 187 -8.95 -21.66 -1.50
N GLU A 188 -8.90 -22.53 -0.50
CA GLU A 188 -9.14 -22.13 0.88
C GLU A 188 -7.99 -21.22 1.34
N ILE A 189 -8.30 -19.93 1.48
CA ILE A 189 -7.38 -18.94 2.02
C ILE A 189 -7.82 -18.54 3.41
N ARG A 190 -6.86 -18.58 4.34
CA ARG A 190 -7.03 -18.09 5.70
C ARG A 190 -6.28 -16.76 5.82
N VAL A 191 -6.97 -15.75 6.31
CA VAL A 191 -6.41 -14.39 6.42
C VAL A 191 -6.26 -14.03 7.87
N ARG A 192 -5.13 -13.46 8.24
CA ARG A 192 -4.88 -12.88 9.56
C ARG A 192 -5.34 -11.43 9.54
N ILE A 193 -6.01 -10.98 10.58
CA ILE A 193 -6.45 -9.59 10.70
C ILE A 193 -6.06 -9.04 12.06
N GLY A 194 -5.39 -7.89 12.09
CA GLY A 194 -5.08 -7.16 13.31
C GLY A 194 -5.52 -5.71 13.24
N ILE A 195 -6.08 -5.21 14.34
CA ILE A 195 -6.65 -3.87 14.43
C ILE A 195 -6.12 -3.15 15.65
N HIS A 196 -5.58 -1.96 15.44
CA HIS A 196 -5.17 -1.06 16.50
C HIS A 196 -5.69 0.35 16.26
N MET A 197 -5.84 1.13 17.33
CA MET A 197 -6.21 2.53 17.25
C MET A 197 -5.37 3.38 18.18
N GLY A 198 -5.09 4.59 17.73
CA GLY A 198 -4.31 5.56 18.49
C GLY A 198 -4.50 6.97 17.95
N ARG A 199 -3.88 7.94 18.63
CA ARG A 199 -3.81 9.32 18.14
C ARG A 199 -2.65 9.45 17.15
N SER A 200 -2.96 9.91 15.95
CA SER A 200 -2.02 10.45 14.99
C SER A 200 -1.92 11.97 15.23
N VAL A 201 -0.89 12.39 15.96
CA VAL A 201 -0.66 13.82 16.22
C VAL A 201 0.20 14.38 15.09
N ARG A 202 -0.31 15.40 14.38
CA ARG A 202 0.40 16.14 13.32
C ARG A 202 1.67 16.89 13.80
N ARG A 203 1.91 16.93 15.11
CA ARG A 203 3.07 17.52 15.78
C ARG A 203 3.74 16.42 16.61
N GLY A 204 4.73 15.74 16.03
CA GLY A 204 5.41 14.63 16.69
C GLY A 204 5.17 13.33 15.95
N ASP A 205 5.88 13.19 14.83
CA ASP A 205 5.71 12.12 13.84
C ASP A 205 5.93 10.69 14.38
N ASP A 206 6.39 10.57 15.62
CA ASP A 206 6.73 9.31 16.29
C ASP A 206 5.48 8.51 16.70
N LEU A 207 4.38 9.20 17.05
CA LEU A 207 3.12 8.53 17.41
C LEU A 207 2.47 7.82 16.21
N PHE A 208 2.70 8.33 15.00
CA PHE A 208 2.23 7.68 13.79
C PHE A 208 2.92 6.33 13.59
N GLY A 209 4.26 6.33 13.55
CA GLY A 209 5.07 5.13 13.34
C GLY A 209 4.76 4.06 14.39
N ARG A 210 4.66 4.48 15.67
CA ARG A 210 4.31 3.57 16.77
C ARG A 210 2.95 2.89 16.59
N ASN A 211 1.90 3.63 16.20
CA ASN A 211 0.56 3.05 16.03
C ASN A 211 0.49 2.10 14.83
N VAL A 212 1.21 2.42 13.74
CA VAL A 212 1.30 1.54 12.56
C VAL A 212 2.05 0.25 12.91
N ALA A 213 3.22 0.37 13.55
CA ALA A 213 3.98 -0.78 14.01
C ALA A 213 3.17 -1.65 14.98
N MET A 214 2.43 -1.04 15.92
CA MET A 214 1.55 -1.75 16.84
C MET A 214 0.46 -2.52 16.07
N ALA A 215 -0.24 -1.88 15.13
CA ALA A 215 -1.27 -2.54 14.32
C ALA A 215 -0.73 -3.75 13.55
N ALA A 216 0.46 -3.61 12.95
CA ALA A 216 1.14 -4.68 12.26
C ALA A 216 1.51 -5.84 13.19
N ARG A 217 2.00 -5.55 14.41
CA ARG A 217 2.31 -6.58 15.42
C ARG A 217 1.07 -7.27 15.95
N VAL A 218 -0.05 -6.56 16.12
CA VAL A 218 -1.34 -7.17 16.46
C VAL A 218 -1.77 -8.17 15.37
N ALA A 219 -1.62 -7.80 14.10
CA ALA A 219 -1.99 -8.67 12.98
C ALA A 219 -1.06 -9.89 12.85
N ALA A 220 0.24 -9.71 13.08
CA ALA A 220 1.21 -10.80 13.09
C ALA A 220 0.97 -11.84 14.20
N GLN A 221 0.30 -11.45 15.29
CA GLN A 221 -0.11 -12.34 16.37
C GLN A 221 -1.43 -13.09 16.10
N ALA A 222 -2.17 -12.71 15.06
CA ALA A 222 -3.43 -13.37 14.72
C ALA A 222 -3.17 -14.67 13.97
N ALA A 223 -3.95 -15.71 14.24
CA ALA A 223 -3.96 -16.92 13.41
C ALA A 223 -4.76 -16.71 12.12
N GLY A 224 -4.55 -17.57 11.11
CA GLY A 224 -5.37 -17.56 9.90
C GLY A 224 -6.85 -17.78 10.21
N GLY A 225 -7.69 -16.80 9.84
CA GLY A 225 -9.12 -16.78 10.16
C GLY A 225 -9.47 -16.03 11.44
N GLU A 226 -8.49 -15.55 12.20
CA GLU A 226 -8.66 -14.78 13.43
C GLU A 226 -8.70 -13.27 13.13
N ILE A 227 -9.43 -12.53 13.96
CA ILE A 227 -9.39 -11.07 14.03
C ILE A 227 -8.96 -10.70 15.43
N LEU A 228 -7.74 -10.17 15.55
CA LEU A 228 -7.25 -9.63 16.82
C LEU A 228 -7.39 -8.12 16.87
N VAL A 229 -7.74 -7.63 18.05
CA VAL A 229 -7.76 -6.21 18.35
C VAL A 229 -6.92 -5.91 19.58
N SER A 230 -6.25 -4.76 19.56
CA SER A 230 -5.60 -4.22 20.75
C SER A 230 -6.62 -3.75 21.80
N GLN A 231 -6.20 -3.67 23.07
CA GLN A 231 -7.04 -3.17 24.16
C GLN A 231 -7.75 -1.82 23.88
N PRO A 232 -7.11 -0.78 23.32
CA PRO A 232 -7.80 0.48 23.00
C PRO A 232 -9.02 0.31 22.09
N VAL A 233 -8.94 -0.61 21.11
CA VAL A 233 -10.06 -0.89 20.19
C VAL A 233 -11.19 -1.62 20.93
N ARG A 234 -10.84 -2.63 21.74
CA ARG A 234 -11.80 -3.39 22.54
C ARG A 234 -12.54 -2.49 23.53
N ASP A 235 -11.82 -1.61 24.23
CA ASP A 235 -12.40 -0.70 25.21
C ASP A 235 -13.34 0.32 24.55
N ALA A 236 -12.97 0.85 23.38
CA ALA A 236 -13.81 1.74 22.59
C ALA A 236 -15.11 1.06 22.10
N LEU A 237 -15.11 -0.27 21.97
CA LEU A 237 -16.25 -1.07 21.51
C LEU A 237 -16.98 -1.79 22.65
N SER A 238 -16.63 -1.54 23.91
CA SER A 238 -17.26 -2.17 25.09
C SER A 238 -18.77 -2.00 25.18
N ARG A 239 -19.31 -0.93 24.57
CA ARG A 239 -20.76 -0.62 24.51
C ARG A 239 -21.38 -0.87 23.14
N SER A 240 -20.66 -1.53 22.22
CA SER A 240 -21.14 -1.75 20.86
C SER A 240 -22.03 -2.99 20.81
N ASP A 241 -23.30 -2.78 20.45
CA ASP A 241 -24.21 -3.89 20.20
C ASP A 241 -23.73 -4.72 19.00
N GLY A 242 -23.65 -6.04 19.19
CA GLY A 242 -23.39 -7.01 18.12
C GLY A 242 -21.91 -7.33 17.84
N ILE A 243 -20.95 -6.73 18.56
CA ILE A 243 -19.54 -7.11 18.52
C ILE A 243 -19.16 -7.71 19.88
N ARG A 244 -18.64 -8.94 19.87
CA ARG A 244 -18.17 -9.63 21.08
C ARG A 244 -16.69 -9.95 20.97
N PHE A 245 -16.03 -10.01 22.11
CA PHE A 245 -14.63 -10.36 22.24
C PHE A 245 -14.47 -11.51 23.21
N ASP A 246 -13.36 -12.25 23.10
CA ASP A 246 -12.93 -13.18 24.13
C ASP A 246 -12.37 -12.44 25.37
N ASP A 247 -11.86 -13.21 26.34
CA ASP A 247 -11.21 -12.66 27.52
C ASP A 247 -9.82 -12.06 27.22
N GLY A 248 -9.31 -12.25 26.02
CA GLY A 248 -8.01 -11.78 25.55
C GLY A 248 -6.82 -12.54 26.13
N ARG A 249 -5.68 -12.41 25.45
CA ARG A 249 -4.39 -13.00 25.80
C ARG A 249 -3.30 -11.94 25.93
N GLU A 250 -2.44 -12.07 26.93
CA GLU A 250 -1.26 -11.24 27.08
C GLU A 250 -0.12 -11.77 26.23
N VAL A 251 0.50 -10.88 25.44
CA VAL A 251 1.62 -11.22 24.56
C VAL A 251 2.68 -10.12 24.62
N GLU A 252 3.91 -10.50 24.35
CA GLU A 252 4.99 -9.55 24.06
C GLU A 252 5.01 -9.26 22.55
N LEU A 253 5.18 -7.99 22.19
CA LEU A 253 5.21 -7.55 20.80
C LEU A 253 6.62 -7.09 20.46
N LYS A 254 7.21 -7.67 19.42
CA LYS A 254 8.55 -7.30 18.94
C LYS A 254 8.65 -5.78 18.71
N GLY A 255 9.64 -5.16 19.36
CA GLY A 255 9.90 -3.71 19.28
C GLY A 255 9.13 -2.87 20.30
N PHE A 256 8.30 -3.50 21.15
CA PHE A 256 7.57 -2.83 22.22
C PHE A 256 8.00 -3.38 23.57
N SER A 257 8.15 -2.49 24.56
CA SER A 257 8.37 -2.89 25.95
C SER A 257 7.04 -3.29 26.62
N GLY A 258 7.11 -4.25 27.54
CA GLY A 258 5.97 -4.73 28.33
C GLY A 258 5.09 -5.74 27.59
N THR A 259 4.04 -6.17 28.28
CA THR A 259 3.02 -7.06 27.74
C THR A 259 1.80 -6.27 27.27
N TYR A 260 1.15 -6.79 26.23
CA TYR A 260 -0.04 -6.19 25.64
C TYR A 260 -1.14 -7.24 25.60
N ARG A 261 -2.33 -6.88 26.07
CA ARG A 261 -3.50 -7.75 25.98
C ARG A 261 -4.22 -7.55 24.65
N LEU A 262 -4.31 -8.62 23.88
CA LEU A 262 -5.01 -8.68 22.59
C LEU A 262 -6.30 -9.50 22.75
N PHE A 263 -7.34 -9.11 22.03
CA PHE A 263 -8.67 -9.72 22.12
C PHE A 263 -9.10 -10.24 20.76
N ALA A 264 -9.58 -11.48 20.71
CA ALA A 264 -10.15 -12.05 19.50
C ALA A 264 -11.61 -11.63 19.35
N VAL A 265 -12.00 -11.22 18.14
CA VAL A 265 -13.42 -10.95 17.82
C VAL A 265 -14.15 -12.27 17.68
N LEU A 266 -15.20 -12.46 18.49
CA LEU A 266 -16.05 -13.63 18.43
C LEU A 266 -17.13 -13.44 17.36
N ALA A 267 -17.28 -14.43 16.48
CA ALA A 267 -18.38 -14.44 15.54
C ALA A 267 -19.72 -14.53 16.30
N SER A 268 -20.67 -13.64 16.00
CA SER A 268 -22.06 -13.94 16.36
C SER A 268 -22.48 -15.22 15.62
N PRO A 269 -23.13 -16.19 16.30
CA PRO A 269 -23.64 -17.38 15.65
C PRO A 269 -24.51 -16.95 14.46
N ASP A 270 -24.31 -17.58 13.30
CA ASP A 270 -25.17 -17.35 12.14
C ASP A 270 -26.62 -17.63 12.61
N PRO A 271 -27.59 -16.74 12.38
CA PRO A 271 -28.99 -17.12 12.49
C PRO A 271 -29.19 -18.22 11.45
N GLY A 272 -29.38 -19.44 11.93
CA GLY A 272 -29.61 -20.63 11.11
C GLY A 272 -30.81 -20.49 10.19
#